data_AF-A0A4U0FG62-F1
#
_entry.id   AF-A0A4U0FG62-F1
#
_cell.length_a   1.000
_cell.length_b   1.000
_cell.length_c   1.000
_cell.angle_alpha   90.00
_cell.angle_beta   90.00
_cell.angle_gamma   90.00
#
_symmetry.space_group_name_H-M   'P 1'
#
loop_
_entity.id
_entity.type
_entity.pdbx_description
1 polymer ?
#
loop_
_entity_poly.entity_id
_entity_poly.type
_entity_poly.pdbx_seq_one_letter_code
_entity_poly.pdbx_strand_id
1 'polypeptide(L)'
;MIILAMCLNIGYRHECKPQRSVYMSKKQGLFVLIMLIVTSLAGSAFAADSSDSQSWNISVGKETDSTSLDSMFPKVLFIHEGDKVTFTNGAKLTPHTVTFLAGQQPLNPNDPKSEAPTAASGVSYDGKTLLSSGILPPNLSYDITFTSSGVFNYYCVLHPMMTGTVVVLAKGLPIPSKTEQVAAARAQEQELLLQLDTMNHSNAPMYKTNANGTLTYQVDMGTAHGTMSHNRMIPELVVVSEGDSVAWTNLSPYEPHFVTFNKPKDMNFFTEQGGFNPAFLAPSGSGTFNGSGFTNSGILMSGQTYPLKFTKTGTYAYECYLHSGSKMTGTVVVVPKNAVKLIVNGKAIGDSAKAEWKNGTLFVSLDSFAKAVGGKVTKKSKAFAVNGKQLVTPGYTVKGIAFASAEEIVRVLGGSYSWNQATKTLTVTAGTAVSVHMNH
;
A
#
# COMPACT_ATOMS: atom_id res chain seq x y z
N MET A 1 -22.76 36.38 -35.06
CA MET A 1 -22.25 35.85 -36.34
C MET A 1 -21.83 34.42 -36.05
N ILE A 2 -22.39 33.33 -36.56
CA ILE A 2 -23.15 33.04 -37.76
C ILE A 2 -23.88 31.71 -37.50
N ILE A 3 -25.21 31.72 -37.71
CA ILE A 3 -26.05 30.70 -38.38
C ILE A 3 -26.12 29.27 -37.80
N LEU A 4 -27.33 28.83 -37.38
CA LEU A 4 -28.21 28.02 -38.25
C LEU A 4 -29.62 27.88 -37.62
N ALA A 5 -30.62 28.38 -38.34
CA ALA A 5 -32.04 28.12 -38.13
C ALA A 5 -32.63 27.75 -39.50
N MET A 6 -33.49 26.73 -39.55
CA MET A 6 -34.47 26.33 -40.59
C MET A 6 -34.99 24.96 -40.14
N CYS A 7 -36.26 24.55 -40.12
CA CYS A 7 -37.61 25.04 -40.41
C CYS A 7 -38.51 24.11 -39.54
N LEU A 8 -39.76 24.38 -39.14
CA LEU A 8 -40.94 24.50 -39.98
C LEU A 8 -42.15 24.80 -39.08
N ASN A 9 -43.16 25.33 -39.75
CA ASN A 9 -44.32 26.06 -39.26
C ASN A 9 -45.50 25.13 -38.99
N ILE A 10 -46.00 25.01 -37.75
CA ILE A 10 -47.43 24.71 -37.47
C ILE A 10 -47.83 25.51 -36.23
N GLY A 11 -48.69 26.51 -36.46
CA GLY A 11 -49.20 27.39 -35.42
C GLY A 11 -50.23 26.69 -34.53
N TYR A 12 -50.02 26.79 -33.22
CA TYR A 12 -51.09 26.82 -32.23
C TYR A 12 -50.75 27.92 -31.22
N ARG A 13 -51.58 28.97 -31.17
CA ARG A 13 -51.52 30.01 -30.14
C ARG A 13 -52.03 29.40 -28.83
N HIS A 14 -51.17 29.34 -27.82
CA HIS A 14 -51.59 29.43 -26.43
C HIS A 14 -50.75 30.49 -25.72
N GLU A 15 -51.46 31.37 -25.03
CA GLU A 15 -50.95 32.52 -24.29
C GLU A 15 -49.94 32.09 -23.22
N CYS A 16 -48.74 32.66 -23.26
CA CYS A 16 -47.75 32.48 -22.19
C CYS A 16 -47.88 33.65 -21.21
N LYS A 17 -48.54 33.42 -20.06
CA LYS A 17 -48.46 34.33 -18.89
C LYS A 17 -47.12 34.11 -18.17
N PRO A 18 -46.44 35.17 -17.70
CA PRO A 18 -45.19 35.01 -16.96
C PRO A 18 -45.47 34.44 -15.56
N GLN A 19 -44.95 33.25 -15.26
CA GLN A 19 -44.87 32.76 -13.88
C GLN A 19 -43.83 33.58 -13.10
N ARG A 20 -44.28 34.26 -12.04
CA ARG A 20 -43.39 34.81 -11.01
C ARG A 20 -42.65 33.65 -10.34
N SER A 21 -41.33 33.61 -10.51
CA SER A 21 -40.44 32.76 -9.73
C SER A 21 -40.49 33.21 -8.26
N VAL A 22 -41.06 32.37 -7.39
CA VAL A 22 -40.91 32.51 -5.94
C VAL A 22 -39.53 31.95 -5.58
N TYR A 23 -38.57 32.84 -5.38
CA TYR A 23 -37.26 32.47 -4.82
C TYR A 23 -37.42 32.06 -3.35
N MET A 24 -37.46 30.74 -3.08
CA MET A 24 -37.18 30.23 -1.74
C MET A 24 -35.67 30.33 -1.48
N SER A 25 -35.28 30.89 -0.32
CA SER A 25 -33.86 30.99 0.05
C SER A 25 -33.25 29.61 0.28
N LYS A 26 -31.95 29.46 -0.06
CA LYS A 26 -31.18 28.20 0.06
C LYS A 26 -31.26 27.51 1.43
N LYS A 27 -31.57 28.24 2.51
CA LYS A 27 -31.71 27.68 3.86
C LYS A 27 -33.04 26.95 4.09
N GLN A 28 -34.11 27.31 3.36
CA GLN A 28 -35.42 26.68 3.48
C GLN A 28 -35.58 25.46 2.58
N GLY A 29 -34.86 25.40 1.44
CA GLY A 29 -34.82 24.21 0.58
C GLY A 29 -34.09 23.02 1.21
N LEU A 30 -33.08 23.27 2.05
CA LEU A 30 -32.30 22.23 2.72
C LEU A 30 -33.10 21.53 3.83
N PHE A 31 -33.98 22.25 4.53
CA PHE A 31 -34.82 21.70 5.61
C PHE A 31 -35.94 20.78 5.09
N VAL A 32 -36.49 21.10 3.91
CA VAL A 32 -37.56 20.30 3.27
C VAL A 32 -37.00 19.03 2.62
N LEU A 33 -35.77 19.07 2.10
CA LEU A 33 -35.12 17.89 1.51
C LEU A 33 -34.71 16.84 2.57
N ILE A 34 -34.35 17.29 3.79
CA ILE A 34 -34.04 16.39 4.92
C ILE A 34 -35.32 15.70 5.45
N MET A 35 -36.46 16.39 5.50
CA MET A 35 -37.75 15.79 5.88
C MET A 35 -38.30 14.78 4.85
N LEU A 36 -37.96 14.93 3.57
CA LEU A 36 -38.40 14.01 2.50
C LEU A 36 -37.57 12.71 2.42
N ILE A 37 -36.31 12.73 2.86
CA ILE A 37 -35.50 11.51 3.01
C ILE A 37 -35.97 10.68 4.23
N VAL A 38 -36.51 11.33 5.26
CA VAL A 38 -37.09 10.65 6.43
C VAL A 38 -38.40 9.93 6.12
N THR A 39 -39.13 10.30 5.07
CA THR A 39 -40.47 9.73 4.76
C THR A 39 -40.49 8.64 3.67
N SER A 40 -39.36 8.34 3.00
CA SER A 40 -39.29 7.28 1.98
C SER A 40 -38.65 5.96 2.46
N LEU A 41 -38.30 5.85 3.75
CA LEU A 41 -37.78 4.63 4.39
C LEU A 41 -38.79 3.98 5.36
N ALA A 42 -40.09 4.15 5.13
CA ALA A 42 -41.15 3.54 5.94
C ALA A 42 -41.32 2.01 5.70
N GLY A 43 -40.21 1.29 5.50
CA GLY A 43 -40.19 -0.16 5.27
C GLY A 43 -39.22 -0.94 6.18
N SER A 44 -38.38 -0.26 6.96
CA SER A 44 -37.53 -0.90 7.97
C SER A 44 -38.05 -0.50 9.34
N ALA A 45 -38.62 -1.45 10.08
CA ALA A 45 -38.97 -1.23 11.46
C ALA A 45 -37.68 -0.89 12.25
N PHE A 46 -37.47 0.39 12.55
CA PHE A 46 -36.53 0.81 13.58
C PHE A 46 -37.07 0.23 14.90
N ALA A 47 -36.51 -0.89 15.35
CA ALA A 47 -36.81 -1.38 16.69
C ALA A 47 -36.39 -0.29 17.68
N ALA A 48 -37.27 0.04 18.62
CA ALA A 48 -36.89 0.87 19.75
C ALA A 48 -35.91 0.05 20.61
N ASP A 49 -34.61 0.30 20.45
CA ASP A 49 -33.58 -0.32 21.26
C ASP A 49 -33.74 0.09 22.74
N SER A 50 -33.26 -0.78 23.64
CA SER A 50 -33.33 -0.65 25.10
C SER A 50 -32.90 0.75 25.59
N SER A 51 -33.58 1.28 26.61
CA SER A 51 -33.25 2.57 27.26
C SER A 51 -31.92 2.60 28.01
N ASP A 52 -31.24 1.46 28.09
CA ASP A 52 -29.99 1.28 28.83
C ASP A 52 -28.80 1.71 27.99
N SER A 53 -27.77 2.26 28.66
CA SER A 53 -26.51 2.64 28.03
C SER A 53 -25.90 1.46 27.29
N GLN A 54 -25.60 1.64 26.01
CA GLN A 54 -24.99 0.63 25.16
C GLN A 54 -23.48 0.89 24.99
N SER A 55 -22.77 -0.16 24.55
CA SER A 55 -21.36 -0.08 24.18
C SER A 55 -21.17 -0.34 22.69
N TRP A 56 -20.38 0.52 22.06
CA TRP A 56 -20.08 0.54 20.64
C TRP A 56 -18.58 0.47 20.40
N ASN A 57 -18.16 -0.04 19.23
CA ASN A 57 -16.76 -0.19 18.89
C ASN A 57 -16.44 0.53 17.59
N ILE A 58 -15.29 1.20 17.56
CA ILE A 58 -14.70 1.78 16.36
C ILE A 58 -13.27 1.25 16.24
N SER A 59 -12.93 0.69 15.09
CA SER A 59 -11.52 0.44 14.73
C SER A 59 -10.92 1.72 14.18
N VAL A 60 -9.83 2.18 14.76
CA VAL A 60 -9.02 3.30 14.29
C VAL A 60 -7.86 2.70 13.51
N GLY A 61 -7.94 2.77 12.19
CA GLY A 61 -7.01 2.09 11.30
C GLY A 61 -7.17 0.56 11.31
N LYS A 62 -6.66 -0.06 10.25
CA LYS A 62 -6.45 -1.49 10.09
C LYS A 62 -5.25 -1.71 9.19
N GLU A 63 -4.72 -2.93 9.12
CA GLU A 63 -3.55 -3.21 8.28
C GLU A 63 -3.63 -4.61 7.66
N THR A 64 -3.29 -4.72 6.38
CA THR A 64 -3.06 -6.01 5.70
C THR A 64 -1.59 -6.41 5.83
N ASP A 65 -1.10 -7.31 4.99
CA ASP A 65 0.34 -7.61 4.91
C ASP A 65 1.11 -6.61 4.04
N SER A 66 0.42 -5.73 3.31
CA SER A 66 1.03 -4.82 2.33
C SER A 66 0.51 -3.39 2.38
N THR A 67 -0.49 -3.11 3.20
CA THR A 67 -1.27 -1.86 3.10
C THR A 67 -1.83 -1.46 4.45
N SER A 68 -1.60 -0.21 4.81
CA SER A 68 -2.34 0.45 5.89
C SER A 68 -3.69 0.92 5.36
N LEU A 69 -4.75 0.55 6.07
CA LEU A 69 -6.11 1.04 5.86
C LEU A 69 -6.32 2.20 6.84
N ASP A 70 -5.82 3.37 6.46
CA ASP A 70 -5.85 4.60 7.25
C ASP A 70 -7.25 5.21 7.24
N SER A 71 -8.19 4.53 7.90
CA SER A 71 -9.60 4.94 8.03
C SER A 71 -10.20 4.62 9.40
N MET A 72 -11.38 5.16 9.67
CA MET A 72 -12.21 4.79 10.82
C MET A 72 -13.23 3.74 10.41
N PHE A 73 -13.43 2.70 11.20
CA PHE A 73 -14.40 1.63 10.91
C PHE A 73 -15.37 1.45 12.08
N PRO A 74 -16.65 1.86 11.94
CA PRO A 74 -17.20 2.64 10.82
C PRO A 74 -16.67 4.08 10.77
N LYS A 75 -16.80 4.74 9.60
CA LYS A 75 -16.58 6.19 9.47
C LYS A 75 -17.64 7.03 10.20
N VAL A 76 -18.88 6.55 10.25
CA VAL A 76 -19.98 7.20 10.95
C VAL A 76 -20.61 6.21 11.90
N LEU A 77 -20.73 6.58 13.17
CA LEU A 77 -21.39 5.79 14.20
C LEU A 77 -22.57 6.58 14.77
N PHE A 78 -23.74 5.96 14.86
CA PHE A 78 -24.93 6.51 15.50
C PHE A 78 -25.12 5.86 16.86
N ILE A 79 -25.25 6.67 17.91
CA ILE A 79 -25.41 6.22 19.30
C ILE A 79 -26.42 7.09 20.05
N HIS A 80 -26.78 6.70 21.27
CA HIS A 80 -27.57 7.53 22.18
C HIS A 80 -26.71 8.28 23.20
N GLU A 81 -27.27 9.34 23.78
CA GLU A 81 -26.72 9.97 24.98
C GLU A 81 -26.54 8.94 26.11
N GLY A 82 -25.36 8.95 26.72
CA GLY A 82 -24.94 8.04 27.77
C GLY A 82 -24.30 6.76 27.26
N ASP A 83 -24.24 6.53 25.95
CA ASP A 83 -23.54 5.38 25.39
C ASP A 83 -22.02 5.52 25.47
N LYS A 84 -21.35 4.37 25.56
CA LYS A 84 -19.89 4.27 25.54
C LYS A 84 -19.41 3.84 24.15
N VAL A 85 -18.37 4.50 23.66
CA VAL A 85 -17.64 4.09 22.45
C VAL A 85 -16.22 3.69 22.85
N THR A 86 -15.84 2.48 22.48
CA THR A 86 -14.47 1.96 22.58
C THR A 86 -13.80 2.12 21.22
N PHE A 87 -12.76 2.95 21.17
CA PHE A 87 -11.94 3.14 20.00
C PHE A 87 -10.70 2.25 20.11
N THR A 88 -10.54 1.26 19.26
CA THR A 88 -9.40 0.34 19.28
C THR A 88 -8.51 0.60 18.08
N ASN A 89 -7.19 0.71 18.27
CA ASN A 89 -6.27 0.71 17.15
C ASN A 89 -6.21 -0.71 16.55
N GLY A 90 -6.73 -0.85 15.32
CA GLY A 90 -6.81 -2.12 14.60
C GLY A 90 -5.64 -2.41 13.66
N ALA A 91 -4.66 -1.51 13.56
CA ALA A 91 -3.43 -1.74 12.78
C ALA A 91 -2.48 -2.70 13.52
N LYS A 92 -1.53 -3.30 12.80
CA LYS A 92 -0.57 -4.26 13.38
C LYS A 92 0.60 -3.53 14.02
N LEU A 93 1.13 -2.52 13.34
CA LEU A 93 2.29 -1.73 13.83
C LEU A 93 2.05 -0.22 13.82
N THR A 94 1.15 0.29 12.98
CA THR A 94 0.95 1.73 12.85
C THR A 94 0.19 2.31 14.05
N PRO A 95 0.74 3.29 14.79
CA PRO A 95 0.00 3.99 15.83
C PRO A 95 -1.03 4.96 15.22
N HIS A 96 -2.08 5.26 15.98
CA HIS A 96 -3.08 6.25 15.60
C HIS A 96 -3.48 7.12 16.79
N THR A 97 -4.34 8.11 16.58
CA THR A 97 -4.97 8.88 17.66
C THR A 97 -6.48 8.97 17.43
N VAL A 98 -7.21 9.26 18.50
CA VAL A 98 -8.62 9.67 18.48
C VAL A 98 -8.69 11.07 19.01
N THR A 99 -8.93 12.05 18.13
CA THR A 99 -8.88 13.46 18.51
C THR A 99 -10.12 14.22 18.08
N PHE A 100 -10.88 14.73 19.04
CA PHE A 100 -12.00 15.65 18.86
C PHE A 100 -11.53 17.08 19.12
N LEU A 101 -11.61 17.95 18.11
CA LEU A 101 -11.08 19.32 18.21
C LEU A 101 -11.98 20.29 19.00
N ALA A 102 -13.29 20.01 19.10
CA ALA A 102 -14.26 20.93 19.69
C ALA A 102 -14.14 22.39 19.17
N GLY A 103 -13.94 22.54 17.85
CA GLY A 103 -13.80 23.85 17.19
C GLY A 103 -12.39 24.48 17.26
N GLN A 104 -11.41 23.81 17.89
CA GLN A 104 -10.02 24.24 17.88
C GLN A 104 -9.32 23.94 16.54
N GLN A 105 -8.13 24.51 16.35
CA GLN A 105 -7.29 24.23 15.19
C GLN A 105 -6.73 22.80 15.23
N PRO A 106 -6.45 22.17 14.07
CA PRO A 106 -5.76 20.89 14.02
C PRO A 106 -4.44 20.91 14.81
N LEU A 107 -4.16 19.80 15.48
CA LEU A 107 -2.96 19.64 16.28
C LEU A 107 -1.76 19.40 15.36
N ASN A 108 -0.59 19.89 15.77
CA ASN A 108 0.65 19.63 15.06
C ASN A 108 1.16 18.24 15.45
N PRO A 109 1.28 17.27 14.52
CA PRO A 109 1.77 15.93 14.83
C PRO A 109 3.22 15.89 15.34
N ASN A 110 4.00 16.96 15.14
CA ASN A 110 5.38 17.07 15.63
C ASN A 110 5.50 17.79 16.99
N ASP A 111 4.39 18.23 17.57
CA ASP A 111 4.40 18.78 18.94
C ASP A 111 4.21 17.62 19.93
N PRO A 112 5.15 17.37 20.86
CA PRO A 112 5.01 16.33 21.88
C PRO A 112 3.73 16.43 22.71
N LYS A 113 3.13 17.62 22.82
CA LYS A 113 1.83 17.79 23.49
C LYS A 113 0.69 17.12 22.75
N SER A 114 0.77 17.00 21.43
CA SER A 114 -0.22 16.33 20.58
C SER A 114 -0.15 14.81 20.73
N GLU A 115 0.99 14.28 21.16
CA GLU A 115 1.22 12.85 21.38
C GLU A 115 0.72 12.37 22.76
N ALA A 116 0.50 13.29 23.69
CA ALA A 116 -0.02 12.99 25.02
C ALA A 116 -1.57 12.99 25.05
N PRO A 117 -2.20 12.10 25.85
CA PRO A 117 -3.64 12.18 26.08
C PRO A 117 -4.02 13.46 26.80
N THR A 118 -5.11 14.11 26.38
CA THR A 118 -5.67 15.25 27.13
C THR A 118 -6.56 14.82 28.29
N ALA A 119 -7.05 13.58 28.26
CA ALA A 119 -7.74 12.92 29.37
C ALA A 119 -7.50 11.40 29.34
N ALA A 120 -7.61 10.76 30.50
CA ALA A 120 -7.52 9.30 30.59
C ALA A 120 -8.69 8.60 29.86
N SER A 121 -8.47 7.33 29.48
CA SER A 121 -9.53 6.46 28.94
C SER A 121 -10.65 6.27 29.97
N GLY A 122 -11.90 6.16 29.49
CA GLY A 122 -13.11 6.09 30.33
C GLY A 122 -13.69 7.46 30.68
N VAL A 123 -13.32 8.50 29.96
CA VAL A 123 -13.79 9.88 30.18
C VAL A 123 -15.22 10.09 29.67
N SER A 124 -15.95 10.99 30.32
CA SER A 124 -17.22 11.50 29.80
C SER A 124 -17.01 12.72 28.92
N TYR A 125 -17.68 12.79 27.77
CA TYR A 125 -17.47 13.82 26.76
C TYR A 125 -18.77 14.47 26.33
N ASP A 126 -18.84 15.80 26.42
CA ASP A 126 -19.98 16.62 26.02
C ASP A 126 -19.74 17.42 24.73
N GLY A 127 -18.58 17.24 24.10
CA GLY A 127 -18.23 17.92 22.85
C GLY A 127 -17.62 19.31 22.96
N LYS A 128 -17.47 19.87 24.17
CA LYS A 128 -17.11 21.29 24.32
C LYS A 128 -15.61 21.56 24.42
N THR A 129 -14.84 20.56 24.84
CA THR A 129 -13.39 20.68 25.02
C THR A 129 -12.64 19.78 24.04
N LEU A 130 -11.40 20.14 23.74
CA LEU A 130 -10.55 19.26 22.94
C LEU A 130 -10.27 17.98 23.72
N LEU A 131 -10.50 16.85 23.07
CA LEU A 131 -10.25 15.53 23.62
C LEU A 131 -9.32 14.76 22.70
N SER A 132 -8.21 14.25 23.21
CA SER A 132 -7.27 13.42 22.47
C SER A 132 -6.89 12.20 23.30
N SER A 133 -6.85 11.03 22.66
CA SER A 133 -6.24 9.82 23.24
C SER A 133 -4.72 9.94 23.40
N GLY A 134 -4.09 10.93 22.75
CA GLY A 134 -2.66 10.86 22.45
C GLY A 134 -2.37 9.69 21.51
N ILE A 135 -1.10 9.29 21.44
CA ILE A 135 -0.70 8.09 20.70
C ILE A 135 -1.42 6.87 21.28
N LEU A 136 -2.18 6.19 20.42
CA LEU A 136 -2.86 4.92 20.68
C LEU A 136 -2.08 3.81 19.96
N PRO A 137 -1.23 3.04 20.68
CA PRO A 137 -0.51 1.90 20.13
C PRO A 137 -1.42 0.81 19.56
N PRO A 138 -0.91 -0.05 18.65
CA PRO A 138 -1.63 -1.21 18.13
C PRO A 138 -2.31 -2.05 19.23
N ASN A 139 -3.56 -2.47 18.97
CA ASN A 139 -4.41 -3.27 19.86
C ASN A 139 -4.80 -2.61 21.19
N LEU A 140 -4.40 -1.36 21.46
CA LEU A 140 -4.88 -0.63 22.62
C LEU A 140 -6.18 0.11 22.31
N SER A 141 -6.93 0.43 23.36
CA SER A 141 -8.24 1.07 23.26
C SER A 141 -8.37 2.32 24.12
N TYR A 142 -9.19 3.26 23.64
CA TYR A 142 -9.59 4.48 24.33
C TYR A 142 -11.11 4.54 24.43
N ASP A 143 -11.64 4.59 25.65
CA ASP A 143 -13.07 4.56 25.93
C ASP A 143 -13.59 5.98 26.19
N ILE A 144 -14.73 6.33 25.58
CA ILE A 144 -15.41 7.62 25.76
C ILE A 144 -16.90 7.37 25.98
N THR A 145 -17.47 7.97 27.02
CA THR A 145 -18.93 8.04 27.23
C THR A 145 -19.46 9.38 26.74
N PHE A 146 -20.36 9.38 25.77
CA PHE A 146 -20.90 10.63 25.21
C PHE A 146 -22.13 11.09 25.99
N THR A 147 -22.09 12.27 26.59
CA THR A 147 -23.14 12.74 27.52
C THR A 147 -24.07 13.80 26.94
N SER A 148 -23.87 14.21 25.68
CA SER A 148 -24.70 15.23 25.03
C SER A 148 -24.93 14.89 23.57
N SER A 149 -26.17 15.11 23.11
CA SER A 149 -26.53 14.98 21.70
C SER A 149 -25.74 15.94 20.84
N GLY A 150 -25.36 15.49 19.65
CA GLY A 150 -24.57 16.29 18.72
C GLY A 150 -23.89 15.46 17.64
N VAL A 151 -23.13 16.16 16.80
CA VAL A 151 -22.29 15.55 15.76
C VAL A 151 -20.85 15.84 16.11
N PHE A 152 -20.11 14.81 16.51
CA PHE A 152 -18.74 14.92 16.97
C PHE A 152 -17.79 14.34 15.93
N ASN A 153 -17.14 15.24 15.19
CA ASN A 153 -16.10 14.86 14.24
C ASN A 153 -14.78 14.65 14.99
N TYR A 154 -14.07 13.59 14.62
CA TYR A 154 -12.75 13.27 15.14
C TYR A 154 -11.83 12.83 14.01
N TYR A 155 -10.54 12.86 14.29
CA TYR A 155 -9.51 12.48 13.33
C TYR A 155 -8.27 11.89 14.03
N CYS A 156 -7.40 11.26 13.24
CA CYS A 156 -6.06 10.89 13.66
C CYS A 156 -5.09 12.03 13.38
N VAL A 157 -4.34 12.48 14.39
CA VAL A 157 -3.36 13.57 14.26
C VAL A 157 -2.20 13.16 13.34
N LEU A 158 -1.79 11.89 13.37
CA LEU A 158 -0.68 11.37 12.55
C LEU A 158 -1.04 11.28 11.07
N HIS A 159 -2.30 10.97 10.76
CA HIS A 159 -2.79 10.83 9.40
C HIS A 159 -4.08 11.66 9.27
N PRO A 160 -4.00 12.99 9.00
CA PRO A 160 -5.15 13.89 9.13
C PRO A 160 -6.33 13.62 8.19
N MET A 161 -6.13 12.80 7.14
CA MET A 161 -7.20 12.32 6.27
C MET A 161 -8.09 11.25 6.93
N MET A 162 -7.60 10.59 7.99
CA MET A 162 -8.37 9.65 8.81
C MET A 162 -9.38 10.44 9.64
N THR A 163 -10.60 10.53 9.13
CA THR A 163 -11.70 11.22 9.80
C THR A 163 -12.85 10.26 10.08
N GLY A 164 -13.56 10.53 11.18
CA GLY A 164 -14.80 9.86 11.51
C GLY A 164 -15.76 10.79 12.23
N THR A 165 -16.99 10.33 12.40
CA THR A 165 -18.06 11.08 13.05
C THR A 165 -18.84 10.17 14.00
N VAL A 166 -18.99 10.62 15.24
CA VAL A 166 -19.97 10.05 16.18
C VAL A 166 -21.19 10.96 16.20
N VAL A 167 -22.34 10.45 15.76
CA VAL A 167 -23.64 11.11 15.82
C VAL A 167 -24.36 10.62 17.06
N VAL A 168 -24.54 11.52 18.03
CA VAL A 168 -25.19 11.22 19.31
C VAL A 168 -26.59 11.81 19.29
N LEU A 169 -27.59 10.96 19.49
CA LEU A 169 -29.00 11.33 19.53
C LEU A 169 -29.53 11.22 20.96
N ALA A 170 -30.54 12.03 21.29
CA ALA A 170 -31.20 11.94 22.58
C ALA A 170 -31.79 10.54 22.77
N LYS A 171 -31.80 10.05 24.02
CA LYS A 171 -32.34 8.73 24.34
C LYS A 171 -33.78 8.57 23.81
N GLY A 172 -34.07 7.40 23.25
CA GLY A 172 -35.39 7.05 22.70
C GLY A 172 -35.64 7.52 21.27
N LEU A 173 -34.74 8.31 20.65
CA LEU A 173 -34.79 8.54 19.21
C LEU A 173 -34.31 7.31 18.45
N PRO A 174 -34.88 7.00 17.26
CA PRO A 174 -34.44 5.83 16.49
C PRO A 174 -33.01 6.03 15.96
N ILE A 175 -32.19 4.98 16.05
CA ILE A 175 -30.88 4.86 15.41
C ILE A 175 -30.82 3.56 14.61
N PRO A 176 -29.93 3.45 13.60
CA PRO A 176 -29.66 2.15 12.98
C PRO A 176 -29.22 1.13 14.04
N SER A 177 -29.73 -0.08 13.93
CA SER A 177 -29.40 -1.16 14.86
C SER A 177 -27.91 -1.48 14.85
N LYS A 178 -27.41 -2.07 15.93
CA LYS A 178 -26.02 -2.50 16.03
C LYS A 178 -25.59 -3.43 14.88
N THR A 179 -26.49 -4.30 14.44
CA THR A 179 -26.25 -5.20 13.30
C THR A 179 -26.06 -4.44 11.99
N GLU A 180 -26.90 -3.45 11.73
CA GLU A 180 -26.80 -2.62 10.51
C GLU A 180 -25.51 -1.80 10.48
N GLN A 181 -25.14 -1.18 11.60
CA GLN A 181 -23.90 -0.39 11.68
C GLN A 181 -22.64 -1.26 11.54
N VAL A 182 -22.63 -2.47 12.11
CA VAL A 182 -21.54 -3.44 11.92
C VAL A 182 -21.48 -3.93 10.47
N ALA A 183 -22.62 -4.18 9.83
CA ALA A 183 -22.65 -4.57 8.42
C ALA A 183 -22.11 -3.46 7.50
N ALA A 184 -22.48 -2.20 7.76
CA ALA A 184 -21.95 -1.05 7.04
C ALA A 184 -20.42 -0.89 7.21
N ALA A 185 -19.90 -1.09 8.44
CA ALA A 185 -18.47 -1.05 8.70
C ALA A 185 -17.70 -2.14 7.91
N ARG A 186 -18.26 -3.36 7.82
CA ARG A 186 -17.68 -4.46 7.02
C ARG A 186 -17.71 -4.17 5.53
N ALA A 187 -18.82 -3.62 5.02
CA ALA A 187 -18.92 -3.26 3.61
C ALA A 187 -17.89 -2.18 3.23
N GLN A 188 -17.70 -1.17 4.09
CA GLN A 188 -16.66 -0.15 3.92
C GLN A 188 -15.25 -0.76 3.83
N GLU A 189 -14.92 -1.71 4.71
CA GLU A 189 -13.63 -2.41 4.69
C GLU A 189 -13.44 -3.25 3.43
N GLN A 190 -14.47 -3.98 3.01
CA GLN A 190 -14.42 -4.80 1.79
C GLN A 190 -14.21 -3.97 0.53
N GLU A 191 -14.86 -2.81 0.43
CA GLU A 191 -14.65 -1.88 -0.68
C GLU A 191 -13.19 -1.41 -0.74
N LEU A 192 -12.60 -1.10 0.42
CA LEU A 192 -11.22 -0.67 0.51
C LEU A 192 -10.24 -1.78 0.08
N LEU A 193 -10.50 -3.01 0.52
CA LEU A 193 -9.72 -4.18 0.10
C LEU A 193 -9.86 -4.48 -1.40
N LEU A 194 -11.02 -4.23 -2.01
CA LEU A 194 -11.19 -4.40 -3.46
C LEU A 194 -10.39 -3.34 -4.25
N GLN A 195 -10.30 -2.11 -3.75
CA GLN A 195 -9.48 -1.07 -4.38
C GLN A 195 -7.98 -1.39 -4.30
N LEU A 196 -7.53 -2.12 -3.28
CA LEU A 196 -6.13 -2.53 -3.14
C LEU A 196 -5.63 -3.35 -4.34
N ASP A 197 -6.46 -4.23 -4.91
CA ASP A 197 -6.08 -5.01 -6.09
C ASP A 197 -5.72 -4.13 -7.29
N THR A 198 -6.31 -2.93 -7.39
CA THR A 198 -6.02 -1.97 -8.46
C THR A 198 -4.70 -1.22 -8.26
N MET A 199 -4.18 -1.19 -7.02
CA MET A 199 -2.90 -0.55 -6.67
C MET A 199 -1.69 -1.46 -6.80
N ASN A 200 -1.89 -2.75 -7.11
CA ASN A 200 -0.80 -3.63 -7.51
C ASN A 200 -0.28 -3.21 -8.89
N HIS A 201 0.58 -2.18 -8.90
CA HIS A 201 1.23 -1.65 -10.09
C HIS A 201 2.09 -2.70 -10.80
N SER A 202 2.42 -2.42 -12.07
CA SER A 202 3.35 -3.22 -12.86
C SER A 202 4.69 -3.39 -12.15
N ASN A 203 5.12 -4.65 -11.99
CA ASN A 203 6.41 -5.01 -11.40
C ASN A 203 7.61 -4.83 -12.37
N ALA A 204 7.41 -4.23 -13.54
CA ALA A 204 8.49 -4.04 -14.49
C ALA A 204 9.44 -2.93 -14.00
N PRO A 205 10.74 -3.21 -13.79
CA PRO A 205 11.69 -2.18 -13.35
C PRO A 205 11.86 -1.11 -14.41
N MET A 206 11.62 0.14 -14.02
CA MET A 206 11.91 1.33 -14.83
C MET A 206 13.39 1.71 -14.67
N TYR A 207 14.01 2.25 -15.72
CA TYR A 207 15.40 2.69 -15.67
C TYR A 207 15.70 3.84 -16.64
N LYS A 208 16.76 4.60 -16.35
CA LYS A 208 17.37 5.57 -17.25
C LYS A 208 18.82 5.21 -17.54
N THR A 209 19.28 5.55 -18.75
CA THR A 209 20.69 5.42 -19.13
C THR A 209 21.43 6.72 -18.80
N ASN A 210 22.53 6.59 -18.06
CA ASN A 210 23.40 7.71 -17.71
C ASN A 210 24.42 7.98 -18.82
N ALA A 211 25.02 9.18 -18.83
CA ALA A 211 25.99 9.60 -19.85
C ALA A 211 27.22 8.68 -19.94
N ASN A 212 27.60 8.02 -18.85
CA ASN A 212 28.71 7.05 -18.79
C ASN A 212 28.31 5.62 -19.17
N GLY A 213 27.07 5.41 -19.64
CA GLY A 213 26.54 4.11 -20.04
C GLY A 213 26.05 3.21 -18.90
N THR A 214 26.19 3.62 -17.63
CA THR A 214 25.56 2.89 -16.52
C THR A 214 24.06 3.17 -16.47
N LEU A 215 23.31 2.31 -15.79
CA LEU A 215 21.87 2.48 -15.62
C LEU A 215 21.55 2.94 -14.20
N THR A 216 20.46 3.71 -14.08
CA THR A 216 19.82 3.98 -12.80
C THR A 216 18.41 3.43 -12.85
N TYR A 217 18.15 2.43 -12.01
CA TYR A 217 16.85 1.80 -11.85
C TYR A 217 16.01 2.59 -10.86
N GLN A 218 14.73 2.77 -11.17
CA GLN A 218 13.78 3.43 -10.29
C GLN A 218 13.08 2.37 -9.44
N VAL A 219 12.95 2.67 -8.15
CA VAL A 219 12.04 1.98 -7.23
C VAL A 219 11.14 3.03 -6.61
N ASP A 220 9.84 2.83 -6.75
CA ASP A 220 8.86 3.65 -6.05
C ASP A 220 8.60 3.05 -4.67
N MET A 221 8.58 3.89 -3.65
CA MET A 221 8.33 3.52 -2.26
C MET A 221 7.02 4.13 -1.82
N GLY A 222 6.07 3.31 -1.43
CA GLY A 222 4.78 3.82 -0.98
C GLY A 222 3.97 4.40 -2.12
N THR A 223 2.71 4.00 -2.23
CA THR A 223 1.71 4.75 -2.99
C THR A 223 0.49 4.93 -2.12
N ALA A 224 -0.44 5.79 -2.52
CA ALA A 224 -1.62 6.02 -1.73
C ALA A 224 -2.84 6.30 -2.61
N HIS A 225 -4.00 5.83 -2.16
CA HIS A 225 -5.29 6.07 -2.82
C HIS A 225 -6.38 6.25 -1.77
N GLY A 226 -6.96 7.45 -1.71
CA GLY A 226 -7.97 7.79 -0.72
C GLY A 226 -7.44 7.66 0.72
N THR A 227 -7.96 6.68 1.45
CA THR A 227 -7.59 6.38 2.85
C THR A 227 -6.75 5.11 2.97
N MET A 228 -5.91 4.83 1.98
CA MET A 228 -4.99 3.69 1.98
C MET A 228 -3.57 4.16 1.73
N SER A 229 -2.62 3.53 2.44
CA SER A 229 -1.18 3.63 2.20
C SER A 229 -0.66 2.27 1.78
N HIS A 230 -0.29 2.12 0.51
CA HIS A 230 0.30 0.92 -0.04
C HIS A 230 1.82 0.94 0.20
N ASN A 231 2.23 0.38 1.33
CA ASN A 231 3.59 0.45 1.86
C ASN A 231 4.48 -0.64 1.24
N ARG A 232 4.82 -0.51 -0.06
CA ARG A 232 5.64 -1.47 -0.80
C ARG A 232 6.81 -0.82 -1.53
N MET A 233 7.83 -1.62 -1.80
CA MET A 233 8.90 -1.30 -2.75
C MET A 233 8.45 -1.79 -4.13
N ILE A 234 8.36 -0.90 -5.12
CA ILE A 234 7.86 -1.25 -6.45
C ILE A 234 8.92 -0.89 -7.51
N PRO A 235 9.53 -1.88 -8.19
CA PRO A 235 9.40 -3.32 -7.90
C PRO A 235 10.16 -3.73 -6.63
N GLU A 236 9.77 -4.86 -6.04
CA GLU A 236 10.45 -5.43 -4.86
C GLU A 236 11.82 -6.03 -5.20
N LEU A 237 12.05 -6.41 -6.46
CA LEU A 237 13.30 -6.98 -6.93
C LEU A 237 13.86 -6.12 -8.07
N VAL A 238 15.09 -5.65 -7.89
CA VAL A 238 15.85 -4.99 -8.95
C VAL A 238 17.14 -5.77 -9.21
N VAL A 239 17.41 -6.07 -10.48
CA VAL A 239 18.67 -6.69 -10.90
C VAL A 239 19.53 -5.67 -11.62
N VAL A 240 20.69 -5.36 -11.06
CA VAL A 240 21.60 -4.32 -11.54
C VAL A 240 22.96 -4.92 -11.89
N SER A 241 23.74 -4.25 -12.72
CA SER A 241 25.14 -4.61 -12.95
C SER A 241 26.04 -3.83 -12.00
N GLU A 242 27.23 -4.34 -11.69
CA GLU A 242 28.25 -3.56 -10.97
C GLU A 242 28.49 -2.21 -11.66
N GLY A 243 28.37 -1.13 -10.89
CA GLY A 243 28.48 0.27 -11.32
C GLY A 243 27.14 0.96 -11.60
N ASP A 244 26.04 0.22 -11.73
CA ASP A 244 24.68 0.76 -11.83
C ASP A 244 24.21 1.31 -10.47
N SER A 245 23.14 2.11 -10.52
CA SER A 245 22.49 2.66 -9.33
C SER A 245 21.03 2.25 -9.23
N VAL A 246 20.49 2.29 -8.02
CA VAL A 246 19.05 2.31 -7.77
C VAL A 246 18.70 3.67 -7.17
N ALA A 247 17.57 4.23 -7.58
CA ALA A 247 16.99 5.45 -7.04
C ALA A 247 15.61 5.12 -6.46
N TRP A 248 15.46 5.27 -5.15
CA TRP A 248 14.19 5.07 -4.46
C TRP A 248 13.47 6.39 -4.31
N THR A 249 12.22 6.49 -4.73
CA THR A 249 11.42 7.72 -4.61
C THR A 249 10.17 7.46 -3.79
N ASN A 250 9.93 8.27 -2.77
CA ASN A 250 8.70 8.16 -1.98
C ASN A 250 7.53 8.78 -2.76
N LEU A 251 6.54 7.98 -3.15
CA LEU A 251 5.33 8.48 -3.82
C LEU A 251 4.13 8.57 -2.86
N SER A 252 4.28 8.16 -1.61
CA SER A 252 3.26 8.41 -0.59
C SER A 252 3.16 9.91 -0.33
N PRO A 253 1.94 10.49 -0.30
CA PRO A 253 1.77 11.90 0.00
C PRO A 253 1.85 12.22 1.50
N TYR A 254 1.88 11.20 2.38
CA TYR A 254 1.78 11.39 3.82
C TYR A 254 2.70 10.46 4.62
N GLU A 255 2.95 9.23 4.18
CA GLU A 255 3.85 8.31 4.89
C GLU A 255 5.32 8.62 4.54
N PRO A 256 6.20 8.85 5.53
CA PRO A 256 7.63 8.88 5.28
C PRO A 256 8.16 7.46 5.06
N HIS A 257 9.19 7.31 4.23
CA HIS A 257 9.83 6.01 4.02
C HIS A 257 11.35 6.09 4.19
N PHE A 258 11.95 4.90 4.32
CA PHE A 258 13.38 4.71 4.54
C PHE A 258 13.89 3.58 3.64
N VAL A 259 15.11 3.72 3.17
CA VAL A 259 15.89 2.64 2.56
C VAL A 259 17.01 2.30 3.52
N THR A 260 16.91 1.13 4.17
CA THR A 260 17.92 0.71 5.14
C THR A 260 18.53 -0.64 4.74
N PHE A 261 19.85 -0.65 4.58
CA PHE A 261 20.66 -1.87 4.42
C PHE A 261 21.47 -2.13 5.70
N ASN A 262 21.62 -3.41 6.04
CA ASN A 262 22.53 -3.87 7.10
C ASN A 262 22.32 -3.16 8.46
N LYS A 263 21.07 -2.98 8.90
CA LYS A 263 20.78 -2.42 10.24
C LYS A 263 21.45 -3.27 11.32
N PRO A 264 22.25 -2.70 12.24
CA PRO A 264 22.77 -3.43 13.38
C PRO A 264 21.63 -4.04 14.21
N LYS A 265 21.87 -5.22 14.81
CA LYS A 265 20.84 -5.97 15.56
C LYS A 265 20.41 -5.24 16.84
N ASP A 266 21.36 -4.58 17.48
CA ASP A 266 21.24 -3.78 18.69
C ASP A 266 20.73 -2.35 18.45
N MET A 267 20.60 -1.94 17.19
CA MET A 267 20.08 -0.63 16.83
C MET A 267 18.55 -0.70 16.63
N ASN A 268 17.81 -0.19 17.61
CA ASN A 268 16.36 -0.07 17.53
C ASN A 268 15.95 1.08 16.61
N PHE A 269 14.88 0.91 15.84
CA PHE A 269 14.37 1.95 14.93
C PHE A 269 13.64 3.06 15.69
N PHE A 270 12.94 2.69 16.76
CA PHE A 270 12.33 3.62 17.71
C PHE A 270 13.16 3.70 18.99
N THR A 271 13.15 4.85 19.66
CA THR A 271 13.69 5.02 21.01
C THR A 271 12.78 4.33 22.03
N GLU A 272 13.26 4.16 23.26
CA GLU A 272 12.44 3.62 24.35
C GLU A 272 11.21 4.48 24.65
N GLN A 273 11.28 5.77 24.33
CA GLN A 273 10.19 6.74 24.49
C GLN A 273 9.24 6.76 23.27
N GLY A 274 9.44 5.89 22.27
CA GLY A 274 8.58 5.76 21.10
C GLY A 274 8.87 6.72 19.95
N GLY A 275 9.84 7.63 20.09
CA GLY A 275 10.26 8.53 19.01
C GLY A 275 11.16 7.84 17.98
N PHE A 276 11.38 8.45 16.82
CA PHE A 276 12.36 7.94 15.86
C PHE A 276 13.77 7.97 16.44
N ASN A 277 14.53 6.89 16.24
CA ASN A 277 15.95 6.88 16.59
C ASN A 277 16.72 7.87 15.68
N PRO A 278 17.43 8.87 16.24
CA PRO A 278 18.16 9.87 15.47
C PRO A 278 19.17 9.30 14.44
N ALA A 279 19.68 8.09 14.67
CA ALA A 279 20.58 7.40 13.76
C ALA A 279 19.95 7.11 12.38
N PHE A 280 18.62 7.14 12.26
CA PHE A 280 17.89 6.91 11.01
C PHE A 280 17.41 8.19 10.34
N LEU A 281 17.42 9.34 11.01
CA LEU A 281 16.80 10.56 10.49
C LEU A 281 17.61 11.20 9.36
N ALA A 282 18.93 11.11 9.43
CA ALA A 282 19.84 11.58 8.39
C ALA A 282 20.36 10.41 7.53
N PRO A 283 20.79 10.68 6.28
CA PRO A 283 21.51 9.69 5.48
C PRO A 283 22.76 9.18 6.19
N SER A 284 23.00 7.87 6.12
CA SER A 284 24.18 7.19 6.66
C SER A 284 24.79 6.26 5.61
N GLY A 285 26.11 6.10 5.65
CA GLY A 285 26.87 5.39 4.61
C GLY A 285 27.45 6.34 3.56
N SER A 286 27.96 5.78 2.46
CA SER A 286 28.49 6.54 1.33
C SER A 286 27.49 6.58 0.18
N GLY A 287 27.71 7.40 -0.85
CA GLY A 287 26.93 7.35 -2.11
C GLY A 287 27.13 6.05 -2.93
N THR A 288 27.94 5.12 -2.42
CA THR A 288 28.20 3.80 -3.00
C THR A 288 28.01 2.70 -1.96
N PHE A 289 27.66 1.50 -2.42
CA PHE A 289 27.42 0.34 -1.57
C PHE A 289 28.04 -0.91 -2.17
N ASN A 290 28.85 -1.60 -1.36
CA ASN A 290 29.56 -2.82 -1.71
C ASN A 290 29.02 -4.05 -0.96
N GLY A 291 27.87 -3.92 -0.30
CA GLY A 291 27.26 -4.98 0.52
C GLY A 291 27.63 -4.95 2.00
N SER A 292 28.47 -4.02 2.46
CA SER A 292 28.92 -3.95 3.85
C SER A 292 28.66 -2.59 4.49
N GLY A 293 28.59 -2.58 5.82
CA GLY A 293 28.29 -1.38 6.61
C GLY A 293 26.80 -1.04 6.64
N PHE A 294 26.39 -0.37 7.71
CA PHE A 294 25.07 0.23 7.83
C PHE A 294 24.91 1.34 6.78
N THR A 295 23.84 1.30 6.00
CA THR A 295 23.51 2.34 5.01
C THR A 295 22.03 2.67 5.12
N ASN A 296 21.72 3.96 5.25
CA ASN A 296 20.37 4.45 5.48
C ASN A 296 20.12 5.71 4.66
N SER A 297 18.93 5.86 4.08
CA SER A 297 18.57 7.03 3.28
C SER A 297 18.36 8.31 4.08
N GLY A 298 18.16 8.22 5.39
CA GLY A 298 17.44 9.25 6.13
C GLY A 298 15.93 9.13 5.91
N ILE A 299 15.17 10.02 6.55
CA ILE A 299 13.73 10.14 6.28
C ILE A 299 13.50 10.65 4.85
N LEU A 300 12.70 9.93 4.07
CA LEU A 300 12.27 10.36 2.74
C LEU A 300 10.80 10.75 2.79
N MET A 301 10.54 12.04 2.65
CA MET A 301 9.19 12.60 2.51
C MET A 301 8.70 12.48 1.06
N SER A 302 7.43 12.79 0.84
CA SER A 302 6.80 12.74 -0.48
C SER A 302 7.64 13.45 -1.57
N GLY A 303 7.84 12.74 -2.69
CA GLY A 303 8.61 13.20 -3.84
C GLY A 303 10.12 13.19 -3.66
N GLN A 304 10.65 12.88 -2.46
CA GLN A 304 12.09 12.80 -2.24
C GLN A 304 12.65 11.50 -2.79
N THR A 305 13.89 11.57 -3.30
CA THR A 305 14.60 10.46 -3.93
C THR A 305 15.94 10.20 -3.25
N TYR A 306 16.25 8.94 -3.00
CA TYR A 306 17.57 8.47 -2.53
C TYR A 306 18.26 7.64 -3.61
N PRO A 307 19.39 8.08 -4.19
CA PRO A 307 20.19 7.28 -5.10
C PRO A 307 21.34 6.53 -4.39
N LEU A 308 21.57 5.27 -4.77
CA LEU A 308 22.72 4.48 -4.29
C LEU A 308 23.37 3.72 -5.44
N LYS A 309 24.70 3.81 -5.57
CA LYS A 309 25.48 3.05 -6.57
C LYS A 309 26.00 1.74 -6.00
N PHE A 310 25.83 0.64 -6.72
CA PHE A 310 26.31 -0.67 -6.29
C PHE A 310 27.66 -1.01 -6.93
N THR A 311 28.64 -1.40 -6.13
CA THR A 311 30.04 -1.59 -6.59
C THR A 311 30.57 -3.00 -6.45
N LYS A 312 29.79 -3.92 -5.85
CA LYS A 312 30.18 -5.31 -5.67
C LYS A 312 29.00 -6.23 -5.97
N THR A 313 29.29 -7.35 -6.63
CA THR A 313 28.29 -8.41 -6.81
C THR A 313 27.74 -8.93 -5.49
N GLY A 314 26.45 -9.25 -5.47
CA GLY A 314 25.79 -9.81 -4.29
C GLY A 314 24.27 -9.75 -4.37
N THR A 315 23.62 -10.19 -3.30
CA THR A 315 22.18 -10.03 -3.10
C THR A 315 22.00 -9.27 -1.80
N TYR A 316 21.33 -8.12 -1.89
CA TYR A 316 21.22 -7.17 -0.80
C TYR A 316 19.75 -6.90 -0.51
N ALA A 317 19.29 -7.35 0.64
CA ALA A 317 17.97 -7.01 1.15
C ALA A 317 18.00 -5.64 1.83
N TYR A 318 16.93 -4.88 1.67
CA TYR A 318 16.69 -3.63 2.37
C TYR A 318 15.23 -3.56 2.82
N GLU A 319 15.00 -2.71 3.81
CA GLU A 319 13.71 -2.62 4.50
C GLU A 319 13.41 -1.18 4.89
N CYS A 320 12.13 -0.81 4.84
CA CYS A 320 11.62 0.34 5.55
C CYS A 320 11.13 -0.13 6.92
N TYR A 321 11.94 0.10 7.96
CA TYR A 321 11.63 -0.41 9.31
C TYR A 321 10.38 0.21 9.94
N LEU A 322 9.97 1.41 9.50
CA LEU A 322 8.70 2.04 9.89
C LEU A 322 7.49 1.17 9.47
N HIS A 323 7.54 0.57 8.29
CA HIS A 323 6.45 -0.23 7.73
C HIS A 323 6.82 -1.72 7.60
N SER A 324 7.63 -2.22 8.54
CA SER A 324 8.06 -3.63 8.60
C SER A 324 6.88 -4.61 8.75
N GLY A 325 5.80 -4.18 9.41
CA GLY A 325 4.55 -4.94 9.58
C GLY A 325 3.76 -5.13 8.28
N SER A 326 3.87 -4.15 7.38
CA SER A 326 3.41 -4.21 5.99
C SER A 326 4.44 -4.88 5.05
N LYS A 327 5.47 -5.54 5.61
CA LYS A 327 6.53 -6.25 4.87
C LYS A 327 7.19 -5.38 3.78
N MET A 328 7.36 -4.08 4.05
CA MET A 328 7.92 -3.12 3.11
C MET A 328 9.42 -3.35 2.91
N THR A 329 9.73 -4.34 2.09
CA THR A 329 11.08 -4.87 1.85
C THR A 329 11.38 -4.90 0.36
N GLY A 330 12.66 -4.88 0.02
CA GLY A 330 13.10 -5.08 -1.35
C GLY A 330 14.46 -5.76 -1.40
N THR A 331 14.82 -6.20 -2.60
CA THR A 331 16.06 -6.91 -2.87
C THR A 331 16.74 -6.32 -4.10
N VAL A 332 18.01 -5.96 -3.95
CA VAL A 332 18.89 -5.63 -5.08
C VAL A 332 19.82 -6.81 -5.33
N VAL A 333 19.78 -7.37 -6.53
CA VAL A 333 20.76 -8.35 -6.99
C VAL A 333 21.74 -7.66 -7.92
N VAL A 334 23.02 -7.69 -7.55
CA VAL A 334 24.11 -7.09 -8.31
C VAL A 334 24.89 -8.21 -9.01
N VAL A 335 24.86 -8.20 -10.34
CA VAL A 335 25.62 -9.14 -11.19
C VAL A 335 26.90 -8.49 -11.69
N PRO A 336 27.92 -9.27 -12.11
CA PRO A 336 29.15 -8.71 -12.66
C PRO A 336 28.88 -7.72 -13.80
N LYS A 337 29.75 -6.72 -13.95
CA LYS A 337 29.65 -5.78 -15.06
C LYS A 337 29.60 -6.54 -16.40
N ASN A 338 28.66 -6.16 -17.27
CA ASN A 338 28.37 -6.77 -18.58
C ASN A 338 27.80 -8.20 -18.58
N ALA A 339 27.60 -8.83 -17.43
CA ALA A 339 26.90 -10.11 -17.37
C ALA A 339 25.47 -9.96 -17.89
N VAL A 340 24.96 -11.02 -18.51
CA VAL A 340 23.53 -11.15 -18.76
C VAL A 340 22.83 -11.24 -17.42
N LYS A 341 21.72 -10.55 -17.23
CA LYS A 341 20.85 -10.70 -16.06
C LYS A 341 19.80 -11.75 -16.37
N LEU A 342 19.52 -12.62 -15.40
CA LEU A 342 18.55 -13.69 -15.59
C LEU A 342 17.51 -13.67 -14.49
N ILE A 343 16.25 -13.51 -14.89
CA ILE A 343 15.07 -13.53 -14.01
C ILE A 343 14.20 -14.70 -14.45
N VAL A 344 13.89 -15.63 -13.54
CA VAL A 344 13.05 -16.81 -13.81
C VAL A 344 11.90 -16.83 -12.81
N ASN A 345 10.66 -16.83 -13.29
CA ASN A 345 9.44 -16.81 -12.47
C ASN A 345 9.48 -15.72 -11.38
N GLY A 346 9.94 -14.51 -11.75
CA GLY A 346 10.07 -13.38 -10.84
C GLY A 346 11.28 -13.44 -9.88
N LYS A 347 12.15 -14.44 -9.98
CA LYS A 347 13.35 -14.59 -9.14
C LYS A 347 14.62 -14.38 -9.94
N ALA A 348 15.50 -13.52 -9.45
CA ALA A 348 16.82 -13.33 -10.05
C ALA A 348 17.75 -14.51 -9.77
N ILE A 349 18.56 -14.88 -10.75
CA ILE A 349 19.65 -15.83 -10.59
C ILE A 349 20.95 -15.04 -10.43
N GLY A 350 21.55 -15.05 -9.24
CA GLY A 350 22.70 -14.20 -8.91
C GLY A 350 23.97 -14.47 -9.73
N ASP A 351 24.24 -15.74 -10.10
CA ASP A 351 25.33 -16.10 -11.02
C ASP A 351 24.92 -15.99 -12.50
N SER A 352 23.69 -15.52 -12.75
CA SER A 352 23.05 -15.42 -14.06
C SER A 352 23.07 -16.74 -14.84
N ALA A 353 23.05 -17.87 -14.12
CA ALA A 353 23.25 -19.20 -14.67
C ALA A 353 24.49 -19.29 -15.59
N LYS A 354 25.54 -18.50 -15.33
CA LYS A 354 26.77 -18.44 -16.15
C LYS A 354 26.47 -18.14 -17.63
N ALA A 355 25.44 -17.34 -17.87
CA ALA A 355 24.95 -17.04 -19.21
C ALA A 355 26.04 -16.46 -20.12
N GLU A 356 26.16 -17.00 -21.32
CA GLU A 356 27.14 -16.56 -22.32
C GLU A 356 26.57 -16.58 -23.74
N TRP A 357 26.87 -15.53 -24.51
CA TRP A 357 26.51 -15.45 -25.92
C TRP A 357 27.55 -16.18 -26.77
N LYS A 358 27.12 -17.11 -27.61
CA LYS A 358 27.95 -17.77 -28.63
C LYS A 358 27.19 -17.87 -29.94
N ASN A 359 27.76 -17.32 -31.01
CA ASN A 359 27.21 -17.37 -32.37
C ASN A 359 25.73 -16.96 -32.45
N GLY A 360 25.34 -15.90 -31.72
CA GLY A 360 23.96 -15.41 -31.70
C GLY A 360 23.01 -16.19 -30.79
N THR A 361 23.48 -17.22 -30.09
CA THR A 361 22.69 -18.02 -29.13
C THR A 361 23.13 -17.72 -27.71
N LEU A 362 22.16 -17.50 -26.82
CA LEU A 362 22.40 -17.35 -25.40
C LEU A 362 22.40 -18.73 -24.72
N PHE A 363 23.56 -19.15 -24.22
CA PHE A 363 23.75 -20.39 -23.50
C PHE A 363 23.74 -20.16 -21.99
N VAL A 364 23.14 -21.08 -21.25
CA VAL A 364 23.07 -21.08 -19.77
C VAL A 364 23.49 -22.42 -19.20
N SER A 365 24.05 -22.40 -17.99
CA SER A 365 24.30 -23.56 -17.14
C SER A 365 22.99 -24.31 -16.92
N LEU A 366 22.94 -25.57 -17.36
CA LEU A 366 21.76 -26.42 -17.21
C LEU A 366 21.38 -26.61 -15.74
N ASP A 367 22.35 -26.85 -14.86
CA ASP A 367 22.08 -27.07 -13.43
C ASP A 367 21.53 -25.81 -12.76
N SER A 368 22.16 -24.64 -13.02
CA SER A 368 21.72 -23.36 -12.42
C SER A 368 20.32 -22.97 -12.92
N PHE A 369 20.08 -23.11 -14.23
CA PHE A 369 18.79 -22.79 -14.83
C PHE A 369 17.69 -23.76 -14.41
N ALA A 370 17.96 -25.06 -14.43
CA ALA A 370 17.01 -26.09 -13.99
C ALA A 370 16.59 -25.88 -12.53
N LYS A 371 17.55 -25.59 -11.64
CA LYS A 371 17.25 -25.28 -10.24
C LYS A 371 16.33 -24.05 -10.12
N ALA A 372 16.52 -23.03 -10.95
CA ALA A 372 15.70 -21.82 -10.92
C ALA A 372 14.27 -22.02 -11.42
N VAL A 373 14.03 -22.96 -12.34
CA VAL A 373 12.67 -23.38 -12.77
C VAL A 373 12.08 -24.48 -11.89
N GLY A 374 12.66 -24.75 -10.70
CA GLY A 374 12.18 -25.77 -9.77
C GLY A 374 12.45 -27.22 -10.20
N GLY A 375 13.31 -27.42 -11.20
CA GLY A 375 13.63 -28.72 -11.75
C GLY A 375 14.96 -29.30 -11.31
N LYS A 376 15.16 -30.56 -11.67
CA LYS A 376 16.39 -31.33 -11.46
C LYS A 376 16.90 -31.82 -12.80
N VAL A 377 18.21 -31.78 -12.96
CA VAL A 377 18.90 -32.33 -14.13
C VAL A 377 19.17 -33.81 -13.88
N THR A 378 18.63 -34.70 -14.72
CA THR A 378 19.02 -36.12 -14.72
C THR A 378 19.84 -36.45 -15.96
N LYS A 379 21.03 -37.00 -15.79
CA LYS A 379 21.88 -37.50 -16.89
C LYS A 379 21.34 -38.84 -17.40
N LYS A 380 20.65 -38.85 -18.55
CA LYS A 380 20.36 -40.08 -19.29
C LYS A 380 20.92 -39.93 -20.72
N SER A 381 21.84 -40.81 -21.13
CA SER A 381 22.27 -41.00 -22.53
C SER A 381 22.56 -39.74 -23.36
N LYS A 382 23.34 -38.77 -22.84
CA LYS A 382 23.67 -37.48 -23.49
C LYS A 382 22.50 -36.49 -23.66
N ALA A 383 21.36 -36.76 -23.03
CA ALA A 383 20.23 -35.85 -22.91
C ALA A 383 20.04 -35.48 -21.43
N PHE A 384 19.64 -34.23 -21.19
CA PHE A 384 19.39 -33.72 -19.85
C PHE A 384 17.90 -33.53 -19.69
N ALA A 385 17.25 -34.24 -18.76
CA ALA A 385 15.85 -33.95 -18.48
C ALA A 385 15.74 -32.84 -17.44
N VAL A 386 14.78 -31.92 -17.63
CA VAL A 386 14.34 -30.95 -16.62
C VAL A 386 12.85 -31.18 -16.41
N ASN A 387 12.45 -31.45 -15.16
CA ASN A 387 11.06 -31.80 -14.81
C ASN A 387 10.50 -32.99 -15.60
N GLY A 388 11.34 -34.01 -15.86
CA GLY A 388 10.94 -35.21 -16.62
C GLY A 388 10.79 -35.00 -18.13
N LYS A 389 10.89 -33.75 -18.62
CA LYS A 389 10.96 -33.43 -20.05
C LYS A 389 12.41 -33.47 -20.51
N GLN A 390 12.68 -34.21 -21.58
CA GLN A 390 14.02 -34.39 -22.13
C GLN A 390 14.45 -33.14 -22.93
N LEU A 391 15.57 -32.52 -22.56
CA LEU A 391 16.25 -31.53 -23.39
C LEU A 391 17.13 -32.26 -24.40
N VAL A 392 17.12 -31.77 -25.64
CA VAL A 392 18.03 -32.21 -26.68
C VAL A 392 19.45 -31.69 -26.34
N THR A 393 20.45 -32.40 -26.84
CA THR A 393 21.86 -32.46 -26.42
C THR A 393 22.47 -31.12 -25.95
N PRO A 394 23.24 -31.09 -24.84
CA PRO A 394 23.96 -29.87 -24.43
C PRO A 394 24.78 -29.31 -25.59
N GLY A 395 24.72 -27.99 -25.81
CA GLY A 395 25.50 -27.34 -26.86
C GLY A 395 27.00 -27.56 -26.67
N TYR A 396 27.48 -27.52 -25.41
CA TYR A 396 28.86 -27.85 -25.05
C TYR A 396 29.01 -28.02 -23.52
N THR A 397 30.22 -28.35 -23.06
CA THR A 397 30.57 -28.45 -21.63
C THR A 397 31.87 -27.69 -21.35
N VAL A 398 31.90 -26.92 -20.26
CA VAL A 398 33.12 -26.22 -19.79
C VAL A 398 33.40 -26.63 -18.35
N LYS A 399 34.59 -27.18 -18.08
CA LYS A 399 35.00 -27.63 -16.73
C LYS A 399 33.94 -28.52 -16.05
N GLY A 400 33.31 -29.41 -16.80
CA GLY A 400 32.27 -30.32 -16.30
C GLY A 400 30.85 -29.74 -16.18
N ILE A 401 30.67 -28.44 -16.47
CA ILE A 401 29.36 -27.77 -16.46
C ILE A 401 28.77 -27.83 -17.87
N ALA A 402 27.57 -28.38 -18.00
CA ALA A 402 26.87 -28.47 -19.27
C ALA A 402 26.07 -27.20 -19.57
N PHE A 403 26.16 -26.73 -20.81
CA PHE A 403 25.47 -25.54 -21.29
C PHE A 403 24.48 -25.92 -22.39
N ALA A 404 23.32 -25.26 -22.39
CA ALA A 404 22.32 -25.39 -23.44
C ALA A 404 21.69 -24.03 -23.76
N SER A 405 21.03 -23.95 -24.91
CA SER A 405 20.30 -22.74 -25.32
C SER A 405 19.23 -22.42 -24.29
N ALA A 406 19.24 -21.19 -23.76
CA ALA A 406 18.22 -20.73 -22.82
C ALA A 406 16.82 -20.80 -23.46
N GLU A 407 16.71 -20.41 -24.72
CA GLU A 407 15.46 -20.46 -25.49
C GLU A 407 14.93 -21.89 -25.62
N GLU A 408 15.81 -22.86 -25.92
CA GLU A 408 15.42 -24.26 -26.06
C GLU A 408 14.91 -24.83 -24.74
N ILE A 409 15.58 -24.52 -23.63
CA ILE A 409 15.13 -24.94 -22.30
C ILE A 409 13.74 -24.39 -22.01
N VAL A 410 13.50 -23.10 -22.29
CA VAL A 410 12.20 -22.46 -22.08
C VAL A 410 11.11 -23.10 -22.94
N ARG A 411 11.39 -23.33 -24.23
CA ARG A 411 10.47 -24.00 -25.16
C ARG A 411 10.09 -25.40 -24.68
N VAL A 412 11.06 -26.22 -24.27
CA VAL A 412 10.79 -27.59 -23.77
C VAL A 412 9.93 -27.55 -22.50
N LEU A 413 10.17 -26.60 -21.61
CA LEU A 413 9.36 -26.45 -20.40
C LEU A 413 7.95 -25.96 -20.68
N GLY A 414 7.66 -25.44 -21.88
CA GLY A 414 6.37 -24.82 -22.22
C GLY A 414 6.24 -23.43 -21.61
N GLY A 415 7.35 -22.72 -21.46
CA GLY A 415 7.39 -21.36 -20.93
C GLY A 415 7.43 -20.29 -22.01
N SER A 416 7.49 -19.03 -21.56
CA SER A 416 7.77 -17.85 -22.37
C SER A 416 9.03 -17.15 -21.87
N TYR A 417 9.63 -16.31 -22.72
CA TYR A 417 10.75 -15.46 -22.33
C TYR A 417 10.70 -14.12 -23.06
N SER A 418 11.41 -13.14 -22.50
CA SER A 418 11.66 -11.84 -23.12
C SER A 418 13.12 -11.42 -22.92
N TRP A 419 13.64 -10.66 -23.88
CA TRP A 419 14.99 -10.11 -23.84
C TRP A 419 14.94 -8.58 -23.85
N ASN A 420 15.58 -7.96 -22.86
CA ASN A 420 15.80 -6.51 -22.84
C ASN A 420 17.27 -6.23 -23.19
N GLN A 421 17.50 -5.68 -24.39
CA GLN A 421 18.83 -5.38 -24.89
C GLN A 421 19.57 -4.32 -24.07
N ALA A 422 18.87 -3.30 -23.58
CA ALA A 422 19.49 -2.19 -22.85
C ALA A 422 19.99 -2.63 -21.47
N THR A 423 19.22 -3.47 -20.76
CA THR A 423 19.60 -3.98 -19.45
C THR A 423 20.37 -5.31 -19.51
N LYS A 424 20.46 -5.92 -20.70
CA LYS A 424 20.97 -7.27 -20.96
C LYS A 424 20.24 -8.33 -20.11
N THR A 425 18.93 -8.20 -19.96
CA THR A 425 18.12 -9.07 -19.10
C THR A 425 17.32 -10.07 -19.92
N LEU A 426 17.48 -11.35 -19.61
CA LEU A 426 16.58 -12.42 -20.02
C LEU A 426 15.58 -12.66 -18.88
N THR A 427 14.28 -12.45 -19.16
CA THR A 427 13.20 -12.79 -18.25
C THR A 427 12.48 -14.03 -18.77
N VAL A 428 12.27 -15.01 -17.90
CA VAL A 428 11.67 -16.30 -18.23
C VAL A 428 10.48 -16.58 -17.32
N THR A 429 9.40 -17.08 -17.89
CA THR A 429 8.27 -17.67 -17.18
C THR A 429 8.14 -19.12 -17.64
N ALA A 430 8.45 -20.09 -16.77
CA ALA A 430 8.48 -21.50 -17.16
C ALA A 430 8.25 -22.44 -15.97
N GLY A 431 7.57 -23.56 -16.19
CA GLY A 431 7.48 -24.64 -15.21
C GLY A 431 6.63 -24.34 -13.96
N THR A 432 5.80 -23.29 -13.96
CA THR A 432 4.76 -23.16 -12.95
C THR A 432 3.78 -24.31 -13.13
N ALA A 433 3.73 -25.23 -12.17
CA ALA A 433 2.53 -26.03 -11.98
C ALA A 433 1.39 -25.01 -11.87
N VAL A 434 0.41 -25.08 -12.78
CA VAL A 434 -0.83 -24.35 -12.61
C VAL A 434 -1.47 -24.94 -11.36
N SER A 435 -1.22 -24.35 -10.19
CA SER A 435 -2.10 -24.52 -9.05
C SER A 435 -3.39 -23.82 -9.46
N VAL A 436 -4.28 -24.57 -10.09
CA VAL A 436 -5.67 -24.19 -10.20
C VAL A 436 -6.17 -24.15 -8.75
N HIS A 437 -6.09 -22.99 -8.11
CA HIS A 437 -6.95 -22.70 -6.99
C HIS A 437 -8.36 -22.59 -7.59
N MET A 438 -9.05 -23.72 -7.65
CA MET A 438 -10.51 -23.71 -7.67
C MET A 438 -10.93 -23.16 -6.32
N ASN A 439 -11.20 -21.86 -6.25
CA ASN A 439 -11.98 -21.31 -5.16
C ASN A 439 -13.38 -21.90 -5.29
N HIS A 440 -13.75 -22.77 -4.34
CA HIS A 440 -15.12 -23.13 -4.06
C HIS A 440 -15.74 -22.13 -3.10
#